data_AF-A0A944NU11-F1
#
_entry.id   AF-A0A944NU11-F1
#
_cell.length_a   1.000
_cell.length_b   1.000
_cell.length_c   1.000
_cell.angle_alpha   90.00
_cell.angle_beta   90.00
_cell.angle_gamma   90.00
#
_symmetry.space_group_name_H-M   'P 1'
#
loop_
_entity.id
_entity.type
_entity.pdbx_description
1 polymer ?
#
loop_
_entity_poly.entity_id
_entity_poly.type
_entity_poly.pdbx_seq_one_letter_code
_entity_poly.pdbx_strand_id
1 'polypeptide(L)'
;MSTAPVPKRKKILGTLFIGVLLAVAIPACLADENNLIRDLREVIKENPRGKPVTTDILRNHIPIGTNKEDGLEILKKSGFKIFEVKDKRDFDSEIYDEAYIAHFTLGRSLPNLWFANVVKVIVHIKNGKIENITGKIYMDTL
;
A
#
# COMPACT_ATOMS: atom_id res chain seq x y z
N MET A 1 18.87 -58.62 44.19
CA MET A 1 18.39 -58.29 42.83
C MET A 1 18.38 -56.77 42.68
N SER A 2 18.63 -56.33 41.44
CA SER A 2 19.22 -55.07 41.01
C SER A 2 18.48 -53.77 41.38
N THR A 3 19.29 -52.72 41.60
CA THR A 3 18.96 -51.30 41.74
C THR A 3 18.43 -50.67 40.45
N ALA A 4 17.37 -49.85 40.54
CA ALA A 4 17.26 -48.52 39.92
C ALA A 4 15.90 -47.87 40.25
N PRO A 5 15.86 -46.62 40.78
CA PRO A 5 14.63 -45.85 40.91
C PRO A 5 14.51 -44.72 39.86
N VAL A 6 13.25 -44.29 39.61
CA VAL A 6 12.83 -43.00 38.99
C VAL A 6 12.88 -43.00 37.42
N PRO A 7 11.91 -42.41 36.65
CA PRO A 7 11.20 -41.17 36.98
C PRO A 7 9.68 -41.07 36.76
N LYS A 8 9.09 -40.28 37.67
CA LYS A 8 7.84 -39.52 37.52
C LYS A 8 7.78 -38.87 36.14
N ARG A 9 6.82 -39.26 35.30
CA ARG A 9 6.49 -38.53 34.06
C ARG A 9 5.88 -37.18 34.44
N LYS A 10 6.71 -36.15 34.44
CA LYS A 10 6.29 -34.75 34.47
C LYS A 10 5.47 -34.45 33.21
N LYS A 11 4.37 -33.72 33.42
CA LYS A 11 3.56 -33.07 32.38
C LYS A 11 4.47 -32.29 31.42
N ILE A 12 4.47 -32.66 30.15
CA ILE A 12 4.86 -31.77 29.06
C ILE A 12 3.77 -31.89 27.99
N LEU A 13 2.64 -31.25 28.26
CA LEU A 13 1.64 -30.89 27.26
C LEU A 13 1.68 -29.37 27.16
N GLY A 14 2.78 -28.86 26.62
CA GLY A 14 3.13 -27.43 26.68
C GLY A 14 3.91 -26.97 25.46
N THR A 15 3.66 -27.57 24.29
CA THR A 15 4.36 -27.23 23.04
C THR A 15 3.44 -27.22 21.83
N LEU A 16 2.20 -26.73 22.00
CA LEU A 16 1.34 -26.39 20.86
C LEU A 16 0.99 -24.90 20.72
N PHE A 17 1.56 -24.04 21.58
CA PHE A 17 1.11 -22.65 21.71
C PHE A 17 2.14 -21.56 21.38
N ILE A 18 3.24 -21.88 20.71
CA ILE A 18 4.23 -20.87 20.28
C ILE A 18 4.32 -20.72 18.75
N GLY A 19 3.74 -21.65 17.98
CA GLY A 19 3.71 -21.56 16.51
C GLY A 19 2.56 -20.75 15.91
N VAL A 20 1.50 -20.48 16.68
CA VAL A 20 0.24 -19.92 16.12
C VAL A 20 0.13 -18.40 16.29
N LEU A 21 0.88 -17.78 17.22
CA LEU A 21 0.70 -16.35 17.50
C LEU A 21 1.30 -15.39 16.46
N LEU A 22 2.16 -15.86 15.54
CA LEU A 22 2.68 -15.05 14.44
C LEU A 22 1.85 -15.15 13.14
N ALA A 23 0.96 -16.15 13.02
CA ALA A 23 0.16 -16.34 11.81
C ALA A 23 -1.20 -15.60 11.84
N VAL A 24 -1.64 -15.12 13.01
CA VAL A 24 -2.99 -14.54 13.19
C VAL A 24 -3.00 -13.00 13.21
N ALA A 25 -1.85 -12.34 13.19
CA ALA A 25 -1.79 -10.88 13.12
C ALA A 25 -1.94 -10.30 11.69
N ILE A 26 -1.88 -11.14 10.65
CA ILE A 26 -1.93 -10.70 9.24
C ILE A 26 -3.32 -10.83 8.57
N PRO A 27 -4.26 -11.73 8.95
CA PRO A 27 -5.48 -11.88 8.14
C PRO A 27 -6.58 -10.84 8.42
N ALA A 28 -6.66 -10.28 9.63
CA ALA A 28 -7.80 -9.43 10.01
C ALA A 28 -7.74 -7.99 9.44
N CYS A 29 -6.60 -7.59 8.88
CA CYS A 29 -6.43 -6.25 8.28
C CYS A 29 -6.73 -6.22 6.76
N LEU A 30 -6.94 -7.38 6.13
CA LEU A 30 -7.18 -7.50 4.68
C LEU A 30 -8.67 -7.56 4.30
N ALA A 31 -9.58 -7.79 5.25
CA ALA A 31 -11.00 -7.98 4.95
C ALA A 31 -11.73 -6.69 4.55
N ASP A 32 -11.23 -5.52 4.97
CA ASP A 32 -11.74 -4.18 4.61
C ASP A 32 -10.75 -3.42 3.69
N GLU A 33 -9.90 -4.13 2.97
CA GLU A 33 -8.94 -3.49 2.08
C GLU A 33 -9.67 -2.92 0.84
N ASN A 34 -9.54 -1.61 0.64
CA ASN A 34 -10.08 -0.93 -0.53
C ASN A 34 -9.55 -1.61 -1.82
N ASN A 35 -10.45 -1.88 -2.78
CA ASN A 35 -10.10 -2.55 -4.05
C ASN A 35 -8.89 -1.92 -4.73
N LEU A 36 -8.75 -0.59 -4.69
CA LEU A 36 -7.58 0.11 -5.25
C LEU A 36 -6.27 -0.34 -4.58
N ILE A 37 -6.25 -0.44 -3.24
CA ILE A 37 -5.04 -0.83 -2.50
C ILE A 37 -4.72 -2.31 -2.73
N ARG A 38 -5.74 -3.17 -2.79
CA ARG A 38 -5.57 -4.59 -3.10
C ARG A 38 -4.91 -4.77 -4.47
N ASP A 39 -5.45 -4.13 -5.50
CA ASP A 39 -4.94 -4.22 -6.87
C ASP A 39 -3.49 -3.68 -6.95
N LEU A 40 -3.19 -2.58 -6.25
CA LEU A 40 -1.83 -2.04 -6.14
C LEU A 40 -0.85 -3.01 -5.44
N ARG A 41 -1.30 -3.75 -4.42
CA ARG A 41 -0.47 -4.77 -3.74
C ARG A 41 -0.21 -5.98 -4.63
N GLU A 42 -1.18 -6.41 -5.43
CA GLU A 42 -1.01 -7.51 -6.38
C GLU A 42 0.08 -7.19 -7.42
N VAL A 43 0.09 -5.96 -7.95
CA VAL A 43 1.14 -5.53 -8.89
C VAL A 43 2.54 -5.55 -8.28
N ILE A 44 2.72 -5.19 -7.01
CA ILE A 44 4.04 -5.31 -6.37
C ILE A 44 4.49 -6.77 -6.29
N LYS A 45 3.58 -7.70 -5.99
CA LYS A 45 3.90 -9.12 -5.89
C LYS A 45 4.36 -9.67 -7.24
N GLU A 46 3.68 -9.28 -8.32
CA GLU A 46 3.97 -9.77 -9.67
C GLU A 46 5.15 -9.05 -10.33
N ASN A 47 5.39 -7.78 -9.97
CA ASN A 47 6.41 -6.95 -10.61
C ASN A 47 7.09 -5.98 -9.62
N PRO A 48 7.94 -6.48 -8.72
CA PRO A 48 8.57 -5.68 -7.66
C PRO A 48 9.60 -4.65 -8.17
N ARG A 49 9.94 -4.64 -9.47
CA ARG A 49 11.01 -3.80 -10.04
C ARG A 49 10.66 -3.05 -11.34
N GLY A 50 9.43 -3.14 -11.88
CA GLY A 50 9.21 -2.71 -13.26
C GLY A 50 7.88 -2.02 -13.56
N LYS A 51 7.98 -0.79 -14.08
CA LYS A 51 7.04 -0.15 -15.02
C LYS A 51 5.68 0.36 -14.50
N PRO A 52 5.05 1.31 -15.23
CA PRO A 52 3.92 2.15 -14.77
C PRO A 52 2.57 1.42 -14.75
N VAL A 53 2.54 0.12 -14.44
CA VAL A 53 1.31 -0.68 -14.29
C VAL A 53 0.39 -0.06 -13.22
N THR A 54 0.99 0.67 -12.27
CA THR A 54 0.31 1.49 -11.28
C THR A 54 -0.61 2.54 -11.89
N THR A 55 -0.24 3.12 -13.04
CA THR A 55 -1.01 4.19 -13.69
C THR A 55 -2.31 3.66 -14.29
N ASP A 56 -2.27 2.47 -14.91
CA ASP A 56 -3.46 1.87 -15.52
C ASP A 56 -4.47 1.44 -14.45
N ILE A 57 -4.00 0.88 -13.33
CA ILE A 57 -4.86 0.59 -12.17
C ILE A 57 -5.53 1.87 -11.65
N LEU A 58 -4.75 2.93 -11.47
CA LEU A 58 -5.30 4.21 -11.01
C LEU A 58 -6.35 4.75 -11.98
N ARG A 59 -6.15 4.60 -13.29
CA ARG A 59 -7.13 5.03 -14.32
C ARG A 59 -8.39 4.17 -14.35
N ASN A 60 -8.30 2.89 -14.00
CA ASN A 60 -9.48 2.02 -13.88
C ASN A 60 -10.37 2.42 -12.70
N HIS A 61 -9.76 2.86 -11.59
CA HIS A 61 -10.48 3.31 -10.39
C HIS A 61 -10.86 4.80 -10.46
N ILE A 62 -10.07 5.61 -11.17
CA ILE A 62 -10.25 7.06 -11.32
C ILE A 62 -10.07 7.42 -12.80
N PRO A 63 -11.15 7.32 -13.60
CA PRO A 63 -11.09 7.64 -15.02
C PRO A 63 -10.71 9.10 -15.28
N ILE A 64 -10.02 9.36 -16.40
CA ILE A 64 -9.80 10.72 -16.90
C ILE A 64 -11.15 11.37 -17.20
N GLY A 65 -11.31 12.65 -16.85
CA GLY A 65 -12.56 13.40 -16.94
C GLY A 65 -13.43 13.34 -15.69
N THR A 66 -13.08 12.52 -14.69
CA THR A 66 -13.70 12.53 -13.36
C THR A 66 -13.53 13.89 -12.71
N ASN A 67 -14.54 14.37 -11.97
CA ASN A 67 -14.44 15.63 -11.24
C ASN A 67 -13.33 15.56 -10.19
N LYS A 68 -12.68 16.69 -9.93
CA LYS A 68 -11.62 16.81 -8.92
C LYS A 68 -12.04 16.23 -7.57
N GLU A 69 -13.21 16.64 -7.08
CA GLU A 69 -13.71 16.26 -5.75
C GLU A 69 -13.90 14.76 -5.61
N ASP A 70 -14.58 14.14 -6.58
CA ASP A 70 -14.84 12.70 -6.60
C ASP A 70 -13.54 11.88 -6.67
N GLY A 71 -12.61 12.27 -7.55
CA GLY A 71 -11.34 11.56 -7.71
C GLY A 71 -10.44 11.67 -6.48
N LEU A 72 -10.36 12.84 -5.86
CA LEU A 72 -9.61 13.02 -4.62
C LEU A 72 -10.28 12.30 -3.45
N GLU A 73 -11.61 12.21 -3.43
CA GLU A 73 -12.34 11.45 -2.42
C GLU A 73 -12.03 9.95 -2.52
N ILE A 74 -11.96 9.38 -3.73
CA ILE A 74 -11.57 7.97 -3.93
C ILE A 74 -10.18 7.70 -3.34
N LEU A 75 -9.20 8.56 -3.61
CA LEU A 75 -7.85 8.44 -3.04
C LEU A 75 -7.88 8.55 -1.51
N LYS A 76 -8.65 9.50 -0.96
CA LYS A 76 -8.77 9.69 0.50
C LYS A 76 -9.43 8.49 1.19
N LYS A 77 -10.51 7.96 0.62
CA LYS A 77 -11.20 6.73 1.10
C LYS A 77 -10.30 5.49 0.99
N SER A 78 -9.35 5.50 0.06
CA SER A 78 -8.33 4.46 -0.07
C SER A 78 -7.16 4.62 0.91
N GLY A 79 -7.17 5.66 1.76
CA GLY A 79 -6.17 5.89 2.79
C GLY A 79 -4.96 6.71 2.33
N PHE A 80 -4.97 7.26 1.12
CA PHE A 80 -3.87 8.12 0.66
C PHE A 80 -3.84 9.44 1.42
N LYS A 81 -2.63 9.89 1.76
CA LYS A 81 -2.38 11.26 2.22
C LYS A 81 -2.19 12.15 1.01
N ILE A 82 -3.06 13.13 0.83
CA ILE A 82 -3.10 14.00 -0.35
C ILE A 82 -2.54 15.37 0.02
N PHE A 83 -1.68 15.89 -0.84
CA PHE A 83 -1.04 17.20 -0.72
C PHE A 83 -1.24 17.98 -2.01
N GLU A 84 -1.65 19.24 -1.89
CA GLU A 84 -1.71 20.16 -3.02
C GLU A 84 -0.30 20.63 -3.38
N VAL A 85 0.01 20.63 -4.68
CA VAL A 85 1.26 21.17 -5.21
C VAL A 85 1.12 22.67 -5.39
N LYS A 86 1.73 23.43 -4.47
CA LYS A 86 1.65 24.90 -4.47
C LYS A 86 2.67 25.56 -5.40
N ASP A 87 3.79 24.89 -5.66
CA ASP A 87 4.84 25.42 -6.51
C ASP A 87 4.58 25.05 -7.97
N LYS A 88 4.42 26.08 -8.81
CA LYS A 88 4.17 25.92 -10.26
C LYS A 88 5.36 25.35 -11.03
N ARG A 89 6.53 25.20 -10.41
CA ARG A 89 7.69 24.52 -11.02
C ARG A 89 7.57 23.01 -10.98
N ASP A 90 6.73 22.48 -10.09
CA ASP A 90 6.59 21.05 -9.85
C ASP A 90 5.53 20.39 -10.76
N PHE A 91 4.82 21.18 -11.57
CA PHE A 91 3.88 20.71 -12.59
C PHE A 91 3.74 21.70 -13.75
N ASP A 92 3.30 21.23 -14.91
CA ASP A 92 3.14 22.10 -16.09
C ASP A 92 1.91 23.01 -15.94
N SER A 93 2.14 24.16 -15.29
CA SER A 93 1.09 25.15 -15.01
C SER A 93 0.59 25.92 -16.26
N GLU A 94 1.20 25.71 -17.43
CA GLU A 94 0.67 26.22 -18.70
C GLU A 94 -0.44 25.30 -19.24
N ILE A 95 -0.42 24.02 -18.86
CA ILE A 95 -1.36 23.01 -19.32
C ILE A 95 -2.45 22.72 -18.28
N TYR A 96 -2.09 22.73 -17.00
CA TYR A 96 -2.93 22.30 -15.88
C TYR A 96 -3.16 23.44 -14.88
N ASP A 97 -4.35 23.48 -14.29
CA ASP A 97 -4.73 24.50 -13.31
C ASP A 97 -4.21 24.18 -11.91
N GLU A 98 -4.28 22.90 -11.54
CA GLU A 98 -3.90 22.40 -10.21
C GLU A 98 -3.21 21.04 -10.33
N ALA A 99 -2.36 20.71 -9.37
CA ALA A 99 -1.79 19.37 -9.22
C ALA A 99 -1.82 18.91 -7.77
N TYR A 100 -2.03 17.62 -7.57
CA TYR A 100 -2.06 16.97 -6.26
C TYR A 100 -1.13 15.76 -6.25
N ILE A 101 -0.43 15.60 -5.13
CA ILE A 101 0.40 14.44 -4.85
C ILE A 101 -0.26 13.64 -3.74
N ALA A 102 -0.50 12.36 -3.99
CA ALA A 102 -1.07 11.45 -3.01
C ALA A 102 -0.10 10.31 -2.69
N HIS A 103 0.14 10.05 -1.40
CA HIS A 103 1.06 9.01 -0.93
C HIS A 103 0.33 7.94 -0.12
N PHE A 104 0.67 6.67 -0.36
CA PHE A 104 0.22 5.54 0.45
C PHE A 104 1.34 4.53 0.67
N THR A 105 1.55 4.13 1.92
CA THR A 105 2.53 3.10 2.29
C THR A 105 1.87 1.73 2.21
N LEU A 106 2.22 0.92 1.20
CA LEU A 106 1.63 -0.41 0.99
C LEU A 106 2.06 -1.42 2.06
N GLY A 107 3.27 -1.27 2.58
CA GLY A 107 3.83 -2.15 3.60
C GLY A 107 5.36 -2.20 3.54
N ARG A 108 5.97 -2.93 4.47
CA ARG A 108 7.42 -3.13 4.52
C ARG A 108 7.89 -3.98 3.35
N SER A 109 9.03 -3.63 2.77
CA SER A 109 9.76 -4.49 1.86
C SER A 109 10.46 -5.59 2.66
N LEU A 110 10.10 -6.84 2.45
CA LEU A 110 10.92 -7.96 2.94
C LEU A 110 12.03 -8.24 1.90
N PRO A 111 13.29 -8.49 2.32
CA PRO A 111 13.77 -8.70 3.70
C PRO A 111 14.19 -7.43 4.46
N ASN A 112 14.24 -6.26 3.82
CA ASN A 112 14.79 -5.06 4.44
C ASN A 112 13.74 -4.25 5.22
N LEU A 113 13.61 -4.54 6.51
CA LEU A 113 12.67 -3.88 7.44
C LEU A 113 12.76 -2.34 7.49
N TRP A 114 13.88 -1.78 7.04
CA TRP A 114 14.15 -0.33 6.95
C TRP A 114 13.49 0.35 5.75
N PHE A 115 12.95 -0.42 4.80
CA PHE A 115 12.34 0.12 3.59
C PHE A 115 10.86 -0.24 3.52
N ALA A 116 10.06 0.71 3.07
CA ALA A 116 8.64 0.52 2.77
C ALA A 116 8.36 0.76 1.29
N ASN A 117 7.44 -0.01 0.74
CA ASN A 117 6.91 0.26 -0.59
C ASN A 117 5.88 1.38 -0.47
N VAL A 118 6.14 2.50 -1.14
CA VAL A 118 5.28 3.67 -1.17
C VAL A 118 4.76 3.86 -2.58
N VAL A 119 3.45 4.05 -2.69
CA VAL A 119 2.79 4.50 -3.92
C VAL A 119 2.71 6.01 -3.86
N LYS A 120 3.28 6.67 -4.86
CA LYS A 120 3.04 8.08 -5.15
C LYS A 120 2.17 8.20 -6.38
N VAL A 121 1.08 8.93 -6.24
CA VAL A 121 0.17 9.30 -7.30
C VAL A 121 0.29 10.79 -7.52
N ILE A 122 0.34 11.21 -8.78
CA ILE A 122 0.26 12.61 -9.17
C ILE A 122 -0.99 12.77 -10.02
N VAL A 123 -1.88 13.65 -9.58
CA VAL A 123 -3.15 13.97 -10.24
C VAL A 123 -3.06 15.41 -10.76
N HIS A 124 -3.23 15.59 -12.05
CA HIS A 124 -3.28 16.90 -12.69
C HIS A 124 -4.72 17.26 -13.05
N ILE A 125 -5.12 18.47 -12.71
CA ILE A 125 -6.49 18.98 -12.88
C ILE A 125 -6.50 20.05 -13.97
N LYS A 126 -7.51 19.99 -14.82
CA LYS A 126 -7.83 21.02 -15.80
C LYS A 126 -9.34 21.25 -15.82
N ASN A 127 -9.77 22.51 -15.75
CA ASN A 127 -11.16 22.92 -15.70
C ASN A 127 -11.98 22.15 -14.64
N GLY A 128 -11.40 21.94 -13.44
CA GLY A 128 -12.03 21.21 -12.34
C GLY A 128 -12.15 19.70 -12.51
N LYS A 129 -11.57 19.13 -13.58
CA LYS A 129 -11.59 17.69 -13.89
C LYS A 129 -10.19 17.11 -13.90
N ILE A 130 -10.09 15.81 -13.64
CA ILE A 130 -8.83 15.07 -13.72
C ILE A 130 -8.48 14.88 -15.19
N GLU A 131 -7.44 15.57 -15.64
CA GLU A 131 -6.96 15.49 -17.01
C GLU A 131 -5.88 14.43 -17.16
N ASN A 132 -5.07 14.22 -16.12
CA ASN A 132 -4.04 13.19 -16.11
C ASN A 132 -3.83 12.65 -14.70
N ILE A 133 -3.60 11.35 -14.61
CA ILE A 133 -3.21 10.66 -13.38
C ILE A 133 -2.03 9.75 -13.69
N THR A 134 -1.01 9.81 -12.83
CA THR A 134 0.19 9.00 -12.94
C THR A 134 0.52 8.38 -11.60
N GLY A 135 0.93 7.11 -11.60
CA GLY A 135 1.30 6.37 -10.41
C GLY A 135 2.70 5.81 -10.53
N LYS A 136 3.47 5.91 -9.44
CA LYS A 136 4.76 5.26 -9.29
C LYS A 136 4.86 4.59 -7.94
N ILE A 137 5.39 3.37 -7.95
CA ILE A 137 5.82 2.67 -6.75
C ILE A 137 7.32 2.89 -6.59
N TYR A 138 7.75 3.21 -5.38
CA TYR A 138 9.16 3.30 -5.01
C TYR A 138 9.38 2.77 -3.60
N MET A 139 10.63 2.49 -3.29
CA MET A 139 11.04 2.12 -1.94
C MET A 139 11.49 3.39 -1.23
N ASP A 140 10.93 3.63 -0.04
CA ASP A 140 11.34 4.73 0.83
C ASP A 140 11.90 4.18 2.14
N THR A 141 12.83 4.89 2.74
CA THR A 141 13.34 4.56 4.08
C THR A 141 12.34 5.03 5.14
N LEU A 142 12.05 4.17 6.12
CA LEU A 142 11.15 4.49 7.24
C LEU A 142 11.77 5.44 8.27
#